data_AF-A0A0C9ZT95-F1
#
_entry.id   AF-A0A0C9ZT95-F1
#
_cell.length_a   1.000
_cell.length_b   1.000
_cell.length_c   1.000
_cell.angle_alpha   90.00
_cell.angle_beta   90.00
_cell.angle_gamma   90.00
#
_symmetry.space_group_name_H-M   'P 1'
#
loop_
_entity.id
_entity.type
_entity.pdbx_description
1 polymer ?
#
loop_
_entity_poly.entity_id
_entity_poly.type
_entity_poly.pdbx_seq_one_letter_code
_entity_poly.pdbx_strand_id
1 'polypeptide(L)'
;QTAFENMREVQDGLGGSTYSPFEDCKDWELAQWLINNINQWATDEFLKLQVISVSKTRMQIQLSYQSTHMFMKIIDKLPTSPKWRCELVHTHGDLEDIGCDQAGDENHTIGGDEVELWVCNLVSCIRELIGNPAFHREITYAPEKVYTDCHGTARWYDEM
;
A
#
# COMPACT_ATOMS: atom_id res chain seq x y z
N GLN A 1 -6.81 14.11 -14.60
CA GLN A 1 -7.74 13.28 -13.82
C GLN A 1 -6.91 12.39 -12.91
N THR A 2 -7.13 12.44 -11.60
CA THR A 2 -6.38 11.64 -10.61
C THR A 2 -6.97 10.24 -10.49
N ALA A 3 -6.23 9.30 -9.89
CA ALA A 3 -6.75 7.96 -9.63
C ALA A 3 -8.01 8.00 -8.73
N PHE A 4 -8.05 8.92 -7.77
CA PHE A 4 -9.19 9.11 -6.85
C PHE A 4 -10.42 9.68 -7.57
N GLU A 5 -10.25 10.60 -8.52
CA GLU A 5 -11.34 11.10 -9.35
C GLU A 5 -11.95 9.97 -10.19
N ASN A 6 -11.12 9.13 -10.81
CA ASN A 6 -11.59 7.96 -11.56
C ASN A 6 -12.33 6.96 -10.66
N MET A 7 -11.80 6.67 -9.47
CA MET A 7 -12.46 5.77 -8.51
C MET A 7 -13.82 6.32 -8.08
N ARG A 8 -13.91 7.63 -7.83
CA ARG A 8 -15.17 8.27 -7.46
C ARG A 8 -16.19 8.20 -8.59
N GLU A 9 -15.78 8.48 -9.82
CA GLU A 9 -16.66 8.35 -11.00
C GLU A 9 -17.18 6.93 -11.19
N VAL A 10 -16.34 5.91 -10.99
CA VAL A 10 -16.75 4.50 -11.03
C VAL A 10 -17.75 4.18 -9.92
N GLN A 11 -17.52 4.67 -8.69
CA GLN A 11 -18.42 4.47 -7.56
C GLN A 11 -19.77 5.17 -7.78
N ASP A 12 -19.74 6.44 -8.22
CA ASP A 12 -20.94 7.25 -8.52
C ASP A 12 -21.76 6.60 -9.65
N GLY A 13 -21.09 6.11 -10.70
CA GLY A 13 -21.73 5.42 -11.83
C GLY A 13 -22.37 4.07 -11.47
N LEU A 14 -21.88 3.41 -10.42
CA LEU A 14 -22.44 2.17 -9.88
C LEU A 14 -23.56 2.41 -8.85
N GLY A 15 -23.86 3.68 -8.52
CA GLY A 15 -24.79 4.02 -7.42
C GLY A 15 -24.26 3.58 -6.06
N GLY A 16 -22.94 3.45 -5.91
CA GLY A 16 -22.29 2.94 -4.71
C GLY A 16 -22.50 3.85 -3.50
N SER A 17 -22.59 3.24 -2.33
CA SER A 17 -22.52 3.99 -1.06
C SER A 17 -21.09 4.50 -0.82
N THR A 18 -20.93 5.52 0.03
CA THR A 18 -19.62 5.99 0.51
C THR A 18 -18.77 4.86 1.13
N TYR A 19 -19.42 3.77 1.56
CA TYR A 19 -18.79 2.61 2.18
C TYR A 19 -18.54 1.45 1.21
N SER A 20 -18.93 1.57 -0.06
CA SER A 20 -18.65 0.55 -1.08
C SER A 20 -17.16 0.18 -1.07
N PRO A 21 -16.79 -1.11 -1.04
CA PRO A 21 -17.60 -2.30 -1.36
C PRO A 21 -18.46 -2.88 -0.21
N PHE A 22 -18.49 -2.23 0.95
CA PHE A 22 -19.30 -2.65 2.10
C PHE A 22 -20.73 -2.13 1.99
N GLU A 23 -21.64 -2.80 2.69
CA GLU A 23 -23.07 -2.46 2.63
C GLU A 23 -23.35 -1.14 3.36
N ASP A 24 -22.78 -0.97 4.56
CA ASP A 24 -22.96 0.20 5.39
C ASP A 24 -21.73 0.54 6.26
N CYS A 25 -21.84 1.61 7.04
CA CYS A 25 -20.78 2.06 7.95
C CYS A 25 -20.41 1.02 9.01
N LYS A 26 -21.38 0.24 9.52
CA LYS A 26 -21.16 -0.74 10.58
C LYS A 26 -20.43 -1.98 10.04
N ASP A 27 -20.80 -2.38 8.83
CA ASP A 27 -20.13 -3.43 8.06
C ASP A 27 -18.67 -3.06 7.79
N TRP A 28 -18.41 -1.83 7.35
CA TRP A 28 -17.05 -1.31 7.17
C TRP A 28 -16.25 -1.24 8.48
N GLU A 29 -16.84 -0.75 9.56
CA GLU A 29 -16.16 -0.61 10.86
C GLU A 29 -15.73 -1.98 11.43
N LEU A 30 -16.62 -2.98 11.34
CA LEU A 30 -16.31 -4.33 11.76
C LEU A 30 -15.24 -4.97 10.88
N ALA A 31 -15.31 -4.77 9.55
CA ALA A 31 -14.29 -5.23 8.62
C ALA A 31 -12.90 -4.67 8.96
N GLN A 32 -12.82 -3.37 9.22
CA GLN A 32 -11.58 -2.70 9.62
C GLN A 32 -11.04 -3.25 10.94
N TRP A 33 -11.92 -3.52 11.92
CA TRP A 33 -11.48 -4.10 13.18
C TRP A 33 -10.96 -5.53 13.01
N LEU A 34 -11.64 -6.37 12.24
CA LEU A 34 -11.25 -7.76 12.00
C LEU A 34 -9.86 -7.85 11.34
N ILE A 35 -9.63 -7.09 10.26
CA ILE A 35 -8.37 -7.18 9.50
C ILE A 35 -7.16 -6.70 10.32
N ASN A 36 -7.35 -5.74 11.23
CA ASN A 36 -6.27 -5.16 12.02
C ASN A 36 -5.97 -5.94 13.31
N ASN A 37 -6.92 -6.72 13.84
CA ASN A 37 -6.80 -7.29 15.18
C ASN A 37 -6.77 -8.82 15.21
N ILE A 38 -7.22 -9.50 14.14
CA ILE A 38 -7.44 -10.95 14.18
C ILE A 38 -6.83 -11.64 12.95
N ASN A 39 -6.30 -12.85 13.15
CA ASN A 39 -5.82 -13.70 12.06
C ASN A 39 -6.98 -14.29 11.22
N GLN A 40 -6.64 -14.88 10.06
CA GLN A 40 -7.64 -15.42 9.13
C GLN A 40 -8.51 -16.53 9.75
N TRP A 41 -7.92 -17.37 10.60
CA TRP A 41 -8.60 -18.49 11.24
C TRP A 41 -9.63 -18.01 12.28
N ALA A 42 -9.24 -17.10 13.17
CA ALA A 42 -10.15 -16.56 14.18
C ALA A 42 -11.22 -15.66 13.54
N THR A 43 -10.93 -15.01 12.41
CA THR A 43 -11.96 -14.36 11.58
C THR A 43 -13.00 -15.37 11.07
N ASP A 44 -12.55 -16.55 10.62
CA ASP A 44 -13.45 -17.60 10.14
C ASP A 44 -14.33 -18.16 11.27
N GLU A 45 -13.74 -18.40 12.45
CA GLU A 45 -14.48 -18.84 13.63
C GLU A 45 -15.49 -17.78 14.09
N PHE A 46 -15.08 -16.51 14.13
CA PHE A 46 -15.95 -15.39 14.46
C PHE A 46 -17.17 -15.36 13.53
N LEU A 47 -16.97 -15.39 12.22
CA LEU A 47 -18.04 -15.35 11.23
C LEU A 47 -19.00 -16.56 11.32
N LYS A 48 -18.55 -17.69 11.88
CA LYS A 48 -19.38 -18.88 12.12
C LYS A 48 -20.20 -18.83 13.41
N LEU A 49 -19.91 -17.90 14.33
CA LEU A 49 -20.65 -17.79 15.58
C LEU A 49 -22.13 -17.60 15.31
N GLN A 50 -22.97 -18.38 16.00
CA GLN A 50 -24.43 -18.34 15.79
C GLN A 50 -25.01 -16.95 16.06
N VAL A 51 -24.43 -16.16 16.96
CA VAL A 51 -24.87 -14.78 17.20
C VAL A 51 -24.71 -13.90 15.94
N ILE A 52 -23.69 -14.15 15.13
CA ILE A 52 -23.39 -13.43 13.87
C ILE A 52 -24.17 -14.01 12.69
N SER A 53 -24.39 -15.34 12.71
CA SER A 53 -25.21 -16.01 11.71
C SER A 53 -26.71 -15.70 11.88
N VAL A 54 -27.18 -15.59 13.12
CA VAL A 54 -28.59 -15.32 13.50
C VAL A 54 -28.88 -13.81 13.56
N SER A 55 -27.87 -12.96 13.81
CA SER A 55 -28.04 -11.50 13.73
C SER A 55 -28.53 -11.05 12.36
N LYS A 56 -28.26 -11.82 11.28
CA LYS A 56 -28.83 -11.64 9.93
C LYS A 56 -30.35 -11.41 9.91
N THR A 57 -31.08 -11.88 10.91
CA THR A 57 -32.55 -11.80 10.98
C THR A 57 -33.09 -10.89 12.10
N ARG A 58 -32.25 -10.45 13.05
CA ARG A 58 -32.72 -9.72 14.26
C ARG A 58 -31.94 -8.48 14.65
N MET A 59 -30.65 -8.38 14.32
CA MET A 59 -29.85 -7.17 14.55
C MET A 59 -29.45 -6.66 13.18
N GLN A 60 -29.86 -5.44 12.84
CA GLN A 60 -29.70 -4.75 11.55
C GLN A 60 -28.22 -4.53 11.14
N ILE A 61 -27.41 -5.59 11.06
CA ILE A 61 -26.04 -5.58 10.57
C ILE A 61 -26.04 -6.52 9.37
N GLN A 62 -26.17 -5.94 8.18
CA GLN A 62 -26.07 -6.69 6.93
C GLN A 62 -24.60 -6.78 6.55
N LEU A 63 -23.96 -7.87 6.96
CA LEU A 63 -22.58 -8.13 6.59
C LEU A 63 -22.46 -8.41 5.09
N SER A 64 -21.57 -7.71 4.40
CA SER A 64 -21.27 -7.95 2.99
C SER A 64 -20.45 -9.24 2.76
N TYR A 65 -19.86 -9.81 3.82
CA TYR A 65 -19.05 -11.02 3.80
C TYR A 65 -19.60 -12.11 4.75
N GLN A 66 -19.65 -13.36 4.26
CA GLN A 66 -20.16 -14.50 5.04
C GLN A 66 -19.11 -15.56 5.37
N SER A 67 -17.89 -15.39 4.86
CA SER A 67 -16.76 -16.26 5.12
C SER A 67 -15.48 -15.46 5.00
N THR A 68 -14.39 -15.96 5.57
CA THR A 68 -13.07 -15.34 5.41
C THR A 68 -12.69 -15.17 3.95
N HIS A 69 -13.09 -16.09 3.07
CA HIS A 69 -12.85 -15.96 1.63
C HIS A 69 -13.61 -14.79 0.99
N MET A 70 -14.89 -14.62 1.31
CA MET A 70 -15.65 -13.46 0.82
C MET A 70 -15.11 -12.16 1.39
N PHE A 71 -14.74 -12.19 2.68
CA PHE A 71 -14.13 -11.06 3.35
C PHE A 71 -12.87 -10.60 2.63
N MET A 72 -11.92 -11.51 2.39
CA MET A 72 -10.69 -11.19 1.65
C MET A 72 -10.98 -10.69 0.23
N LYS A 73 -11.95 -11.29 -0.48
CA LYS A 73 -12.39 -10.78 -1.79
C LYS A 73 -12.94 -9.35 -1.76
N ILE A 74 -13.54 -8.93 -0.65
CA ILE A 74 -14.04 -7.56 -0.48
C ILE A 74 -12.85 -6.63 -0.17
N ILE A 75 -11.93 -7.07 0.68
CA ILE A 75 -10.68 -6.34 0.96
C ILE A 75 -9.87 -6.13 -0.33
N ASP A 76 -9.76 -7.15 -1.19
CA ASP A 76 -9.04 -7.07 -2.48
C ASP A 76 -9.67 -6.06 -3.47
N LYS A 77 -10.95 -5.69 -3.29
CA LYS A 77 -11.61 -4.66 -4.11
C LYS A 77 -11.31 -3.24 -3.64
N LEU A 78 -10.72 -3.09 -2.45
CA LEU A 78 -10.37 -1.77 -1.94
C LEU A 78 -9.26 -1.17 -2.80
N PRO A 79 -9.27 0.16 -3.02
CA PRO A 79 -8.18 0.86 -3.65
C PRO A 79 -6.85 0.47 -2.99
N THR A 80 -5.95 -0.12 -3.76
CA THR A 80 -4.63 -0.49 -3.28
C THR A 80 -3.63 0.57 -3.70
N SER A 81 -2.73 0.92 -2.79
CA SER A 81 -1.56 1.76 -3.07
C SER A 81 -0.62 1.12 -4.12
N PRO A 82 0.42 1.82 -4.58
CA PRO A 82 1.29 1.31 -5.64
C PRO A 82 1.91 -0.02 -5.18
N LYS A 83 2.00 -0.97 -6.11
CA LYS A 83 2.45 -2.32 -5.79
C LYS A 83 3.88 -2.29 -5.24
N TRP A 84 4.03 -2.89 -4.07
CA TRP A 84 5.32 -3.29 -3.54
C TRP A 84 5.89 -4.45 -4.35
N ARG A 85 7.19 -4.42 -4.61
CA ARG A 85 7.96 -5.53 -5.18
C ARG A 85 9.10 -5.85 -4.22
N CYS A 86 9.34 -7.13 -3.99
CA CYS A 86 10.47 -7.61 -3.21
C CYS A 86 11.58 -8.02 -4.19
N GLU A 87 12.76 -7.46 -4.00
CA GLU A 87 13.97 -7.79 -4.75
C GLU A 87 14.98 -8.39 -3.77
N LEU A 88 15.54 -9.55 -4.10
CA LEU A 88 16.65 -10.13 -3.34
C LEU A 88 17.95 -9.44 -3.79
N VAL A 89 18.63 -8.80 -2.85
CA VAL A 89 19.90 -8.10 -3.09
C VAL A 89 21.00 -8.82 -2.33
N HIS A 90 22.09 -9.11 -3.03
CA HIS A 90 23.30 -9.65 -2.41
C HIS A 90 24.18 -8.49 -1.93
N THR A 91 24.50 -8.46 -0.65
CA THR A 91 25.44 -7.48 -0.09
C THR A 91 26.85 -8.03 -0.15
N HIS A 92 27.86 -7.18 -0.35
CA HIS A 92 29.25 -7.59 -0.12
C HIS A 92 29.62 -7.24 1.33
N GLY A 93 30.19 -8.20 2.07
CA GLY A 93 30.68 -7.96 3.41
C GLY A 93 31.92 -7.05 3.41
N ASP A 94 32.05 -6.18 4.42
CA ASP A 94 33.19 -5.27 4.61
C ASP A 94 34.44 -5.95 5.20
N LEU A 95 34.39 -7.27 5.42
CA LEU A 95 35.55 -8.01 5.90
C LEU A 95 36.51 -8.23 4.73
N GLU A 96 37.50 -7.35 4.60
CA GLU A 96 38.76 -7.75 3.99
C GLU A 96 39.26 -8.99 4.75
N ASP A 97 39.64 -10.02 4.00
CA ASP A 97 40.22 -11.26 4.52
C ASP A 97 41.49 -10.94 5.31
N ILE A 98 41.35 -10.61 6.60
CA ILE A 98 42.48 -10.48 7.52
C ILE A 98 42.92 -11.90 7.88
N GLY A 99 43.65 -12.50 6.94
CA GLY A 99 44.62 -13.55 7.18
C GLY A 99 44.11 -14.97 7.02
N CYS A 100 44.07 -15.46 5.79
CA CYS A 100 44.40 -16.84 5.48
C CYS A 100 45.37 -16.89 4.28
N ASP A 101 46.67 -16.73 4.56
CA ASP A 101 47.77 -17.07 3.65
C ASP A 101 47.81 -18.60 3.42
N GLN A 102 46.82 -19.15 2.73
CA GLN A 102 46.90 -20.51 2.19
C GLN A 102 46.52 -20.49 0.73
N ALA A 103 47.57 -20.45 -0.09
CA ALA A 103 47.52 -20.58 -1.53
C ALA A 103 46.67 -21.77 -1.95
N GLY A 104 45.62 -21.50 -2.75
CA GLY A 104 45.03 -22.53 -3.61
C GLY A 104 43.51 -22.62 -3.69
N ASP A 105 42.73 -21.58 -3.37
CA ASP A 105 41.30 -21.59 -3.73
C ASP A 105 40.91 -20.32 -4.49
N GLU A 106 40.70 -20.48 -5.79
CA GLU A 106 40.42 -19.42 -6.77
C GLU A 106 38.97 -18.92 -6.74
N ASN A 107 38.24 -19.19 -5.65
CA ASN A 107 36.84 -18.81 -5.48
C ASN A 107 36.53 -18.27 -4.08
N HIS A 108 37.37 -17.37 -3.56
CA HIS A 108 37.14 -16.68 -2.30
C HIS A 108 36.05 -15.61 -2.48
N THR A 109 34.79 -16.04 -2.45
CA THR A 109 33.63 -15.13 -2.45
C THR A 109 33.52 -14.55 -1.05
N ILE A 110 33.88 -13.27 -0.89
CA ILE A 110 33.70 -12.51 0.35
C ILE A 110 32.25 -12.70 0.81
N GLY A 111 32.06 -13.31 1.99
CA GLY A 111 30.75 -13.74 2.48
C GLY A 111 29.75 -12.59 2.54
N GLY A 112 28.86 -12.55 1.56
CA GLY A 112 27.74 -11.62 1.46
C GLY A 112 26.44 -12.23 1.95
N ASP A 113 25.55 -11.41 2.51
CA ASP A 113 24.20 -11.84 2.89
C ASP A 113 23.21 -11.56 1.76
N GLU A 114 22.21 -12.44 1.59
CA GLU A 114 21.03 -12.13 0.79
C GLU A 114 20.00 -11.41 1.66
N VAL A 115 19.63 -10.19 1.26
CA VAL A 115 18.63 -9.37 1.97
C VAL A 115 17.43 -9.09 1.07
N GLU A 116 16.24 -9.12 1.68
CA GLU A 116 15.00 -8.72 1.01
C GLU A 116 14.86 -7.19 0.98
N LEU A 117 14.89 -6.62 -0.21
CA LEU A 117 14.65 -5.20 -0.45
C LEU A 117 13.22 -5.00 -0.98
N TRP A 118 12.38 -4.38 -0.16
CA TRP A 118 11.01 -4.01 -0.53
C TRP A 118 10.98 -2.61 -1.15
N VAL A 119 10.66 -2.52 -2.44
CA VAL A 119 10.64 -1.27 -3.20
C VAL A 119 9.30 -1.00 -3.85
N CYS A 120 8.99 0.28 -4.03
CA CYS A 120 7.81 0.78 -4.71
C CYS A 120 8.20 1.72 -5.86
N ASN A 121 7.34 1.85 -6.86
CA ASN A 121 7.54 2.86 -7.90
C ASN A 121 7.31 4.26 -7.32
N LEU A 122 8.39 5.02 -7.13
CA LEU A 122 8.35 6.34 -6.52
C LEU A 122 7.44 7.32 -7.26
N VAL A 123 7.45 7.31 -8.60
CA VAL A 123 6.59 8.18 -9.41
C VAL A 123 5.11 7.85 -9.18
N SER A 124 4.77 6.57 -9.07
CA SER A 124 3.41 6.14 -8.72
C SER A 124 3.02 6.57 -7.31
N CYS A 125 3.92 6.42 -6.33
CA CYS A 125 3.67 6.87 -4.95
C CYS A 125 3.42 8.38 -4.87
N ILE A 126 4.26 9.18 -5.52
CA ILE A 126 4.11 10.64 -5.56
C ILE A 126 2.81 11.02 -6.26
N ARG A 127 2.47 10.37 -7.39
CA ARG A 127 1.22 10.62 -8.12
C ARG A 127 -0.01 10.31 -7.28
N GLU A 128 0.00 9.20 -6.54
CA GLU A 128 -1.09 8.84 -5.63
C GLU A 128 -1.21 9.85 -4.48
N LEU A 129 -0.08 10.20 -3.85
CA LEU A 129 -0.03 11.14 -2.74
C LEU A 129 -0.60 12.51 -3.14
N ILE A 130 -0.11 13.10 -4.23
CA ILE A 130 -0.59 14.40 -4.75
C ILE A 130 -2.04 14.31 -5.23
N GLY A 131 -2.43 13.15 -5.77
CA GLY A 131 -3.78 12.93 -6.29
C GLY A 131 -4.84 12.69 -5.22
N ASN A 132 -4.45 12.44 -3.97
CA ASN A 132 -5.37 12.13 -2.88
C ASN A 132 -6.02 13.41 -2.31
N PRO A 133 -7.35 13.55 -2.39
CA PRO A 133 -8.05 14.72 -1.88
C PRO A 133 -7.86 14.98 -0.38
N ALA A 134 -7.58 13.93 0.41
CA ALA A 134 -7.34 14.05 1.85
C ALA A 134 -6.15 14.96 2.16
N PHE A 135 -5.14 14.97 1.29
CA PHE A 135 -3.90 15.74 1.48
C PHE A 135 -3.87 17.05 0.68
N HIS A 136 -4.98 17.43 0.03
CA HIS A 136 -5.00 18.61 -0.86
C HIS A 136 -4.53 19.91 -0.17
N ARG A 137 -4.78 20.05 1.13
CA ARG A 137 -4.36 21.23 1.92
C ARG A 137 -2.99 21.07 2.58
N GLU A 138 -2.46 19.86 2.59
CA GLU A 138 -1.19 19.51 3.25
C GLU A 138 -0.04 19.46 2.24
N ILE A 139 -0.36 19.23 0.96
CA ILE A 139 0.61 19.17 -0.12
C ILE A 139 0.59 20.49 -0.88
N THR A 140 1.66 21.26 -0.75
CA THR A 140 1.94 22.39 -1.64
C THR A 140 3.03 21.97 -2.61
N TYR A 141 2.66 21.78 -3.87
CA TYR A 141 3.61 21.63 -4.96
C TYR A 141 3.39 22.78 -5.94
N ALA A 142 4.32 23.73 -5.95
CA ALA A 142 4.33 24.82 -6.91
C ALA A 142 5.61 24.73 -7.74
N PRO A 143 5.52 24.79 -9.07
CA PRO A 143 6.72 24.85 -9.91
C PRO A 143 7.47 26.13 -9.59
N GLU A 144 8.70 25.99 -9.09
CA GLU A 144 9.59 27.12 -8.87
C GLU A 144 10.34 27.46 -10.16
N LYS A 145 10.44 28.76 -10.47
CA LYS A 145 11.35 29.23 -11.52
C LYS A 145 12.62 29.72 -10.84
N VAL A 146 13.67 28.93 -10.95
CA VAL A 146 14.99 29.32 -10.48
C VAL A 146 15.70 30.09 -11.59
N TYR A 147 16.32 31.20 -11.22
CA TYR A 147 17.07 32.07 -12.12
C TYR A 147 18.51 32.19 -11.62
N THR A 148 19.46 32.26 -12.54
CA THR A 148 20.88 32.45 -12.20
C THR A 148 21.20 33.91 -11.85
N ASP A 149 20.27 34.83 -12.10
CA ASP A 149 20.39 36.26 -11.85
C ASP A 149 19.19 36.82 -11.06
N CYS A 150 19.43 37.93 -10.34
CA CYS A 150 18.41 38.60 -9.54
C CYS A 150 17.36 39.37 -10.36
N HIS A 151 17.54 39.52 -11.68
CA HIS A 151 16.61 40.18 -12.59
C HIS A 151 15.62 39.20 -13.25
N GLY A 152 15.80 37.88 -13.06
CA GLY A 152 14.90 36.85 -13.57
C GLY A 152 15.00 36.65 -15.09
N THR A 153 16.17 36.92 -15.68
CA THR A 153 16.35 36.95 -17.14
C THR A 153 16.91 35.64 -17.70
N ALA A 154 17.82 34.99 -16.99
CA ALA A 154 18.42 33.71 -17.35
C ALA A 154 17.86 32.61 -16.45
N ARG A 155 16.96 31.81 -17.00
CA ARG A 155 16.34 30.70 -16.29
C ARG A 155 17.31 29.53 -16.17
N TRP A 156 17.46 29.01 -14.95
CA TRP A 156 18.18 27.77 -14.70
C TRP A 156 17.24 26.60 -14.96
N TYR A 157 17.64 25.69 -15.83
CA TYR A 157 17.06 24.36 -15.97
C TYR A 157 18.02 23.34 -15.36
N ASP A 158 17.63 22.74 -14.24
CA ASP A 158 18.36 21.64 -13.63
C ASP A 158 17.62 20.33 -13.93
N GLU A 159 18.36 19.24 -14.08
CA GLU A 159 17.77 17.90 -14.14
C GLU A 159 17.46 17.49 -12.69
N MET A 160 16.16 17.52 -12.32
CA MET A 160 15.67 16.94 -11.06
C MET A 160 16.09 15.48 -10.92
#